data_AF-A0A0M3ISS4-F1
#
_entry.id   AF-A0A0M3ISS4-F1
#
_cell.length_a   1.000
_cell.length_b   1.000
_cell.length_c   1.000
_cell.angle_alpha   90.00
_cell.angle_beta   90.00
_cell.angle_gamma   90.00
#
_symmetry.space_group_name_H-M   'P 1'
#
loop_
_entity.id
_entity.type
_entity.pdbx_description
1 polymer ?
#
loop_
_entity_poly.entity_id
_entity_poly.type
_entity_poly.pdbx_seq_one_letter_code
_entity_poly.pdbx_strand_id
1 'polypeptide(L)'
;MNLSDCFEAERVLANGYFLATQFVVVVLNVSGTMLCAYTTALIVASQVFHINLRILLVNLSALICLRTALTLNRSTVNIIVGFSYKNNCDLLKEAGWCNSYSAITAAPFESLVFAFTAIALERCLATIAYKRYEKWKFPFVAIILAPITWINIALIIHTSISKHTSNNVTVSYRPYCSTITTGYVDFGKLFNYSIPVIIASFVLFVAVYVICRRKLRFVLKCALFASTH
;
A
#
# COMPACT_ATOMS: atom_id res chain seq x y z
N MET A 1 -4.05 31.99 -17.41
CA MET A 1 -4.75 30.69 -17.41
C MET A 1 -5.19 30.46 -18.85
N ASN A 2 -4.75 29.39 -19.49
CA ASN A 2 -4.97 29.18 -20.92
C ASN A 2 -6.29 28.46 -21.16
N LEU A 3 -7.12 28.96 -22.07
CA LEU A 3 -8.43 28.39 -22.38
C LEU A 3 -8.33 26.95 -22.93
N SER A 4 -7.23 26.63 -23.63
CA SER A 4 -6.91 25.28 -24.11
C SER A 4 -6.87 24.24 -22.99
N ASP A 5 -6.33 24.62 -21.83
CA ASP A 5 -6.16 23.71 -20.70
C ASP A 5 -7.52 23.41 -20.03
N CYS A 6 -8.46 24.35 -20.09
CA CYS A 6 -9.83 24.14 -19.60
C CYS A 6 -10.59 23.14 -20.47
N PHE A 7 -10.46 23.24 -21.79
CA PHE A 7 -11.09 22.28 -22.71
C PHE A 7 -10.50 20.87 -22.59
N GLU A 8 -9.18 20.76 -22.40
CA GLU A 8 -8.55 19.46 -22.17
C GLU A 8 -8.99 18.84 -20.83
N ALA A 9 -9.15 19.64 -19.78
CA ALA A 9 -9.67 19.19 -18.49
C ALA A 9 -11.08 18.62 -18.63
N GLU A 10 -11.97 19.35 -19.31
CA GLU A 10 -13.34 18.90 -19.60
C GLU A 10 -13.35 17.60 -20.40
N ARG A 11 -12.57 17.54 -21.49
CA ARG A 11 -12.49 16.34 -22.34
C ARG A 11 -12.12 15.07 -21.57
N VAL A 12 -11.26 15.19 -20.56
CA VAL A 12 -10.82 14.04 -19.75
C VAL A 12 -11.79 13.74 -18.62
N LEU A 13 -12.18 14.74 -17.83
CA LEU A 13 -12.96 14.56 -16.60
C LEU A 13 -14.46 14.32 -16.86
N ALA A 14 -15.02 14.91 -17.91
CA ALA A 14 -16.42 14.71 -18.30
C ALA A 14 -16.63 13.48 -19.20
N ASN A 15 -15.55 12.79 -19.57
CA ASN A 15 -15.65 11.58 -20.38
C ASN A 15 -16.39 10.46 -19.61
N GLY A 16 -17.48 9.96 -20.18
CA GLY A 16 -18.28 8.89 -19.59
C GLY A 16 -17.47 7.63 -19.26
N TYR A 17 -16.46 7.28 -20.06
CA TYR A 17 -15.57 6.16 -19.78
C TYR A 17 -14.68 6.39 -18.55
N PHE A 18 -14.21 7.63 -18.38
CA PHE A 18 -13.43 8.00 -17.20
C PHE A 18 -14.29 7.92 -15.93
N LEU A 19 -15.50 8.48 -15.97
CA LEU A 19 -16.45 8.42 -14.86
C LEU A 19 -16.84 6.97 -14.52
N ALA A 20 -17.15 6.15 -15.53
CA ALA A 20 -17.43 4.73 -15.34
C ALA A 20 -16.26 4.00 -14.65
N THR A 21 -15.02 4.30 -15.04
CA THR A 21 -13.83 3.76 -14.39
C THR A 21 -13.76 4.17 -12.91
N GLN A 22 -14.05 5.43 -12.59
CA GLN A 22 -14.07 5.89 -11.19
C GLN A 22 -15.16 5.18 -10.38
N PHE A 23 -16.35 4.93 -10.94
CA PHE A 23 -17.40 4.15 -10.28
C PHE A 23 -16.96 2.72 -9.99
N VAL A 24 -16.32 2.05 -10.96
CA VAL A 24 -15.77 0.70 -10.74
C VAL A 24 -14.73 0.72 -9.62
N VAL A 25 -13.85 1.72 -9.59
CA VAL A 25 -12.85 1.88 -8.52
C VAL A 25 -13.52 2.08 -7.15
N VAL A 26 -14.60 2.87 -7.07
CA VAL A 26 -15.39 3.03 -5.83
C VAL A 26 -15.94 1.70 -5.35
N VAL A 27 -16.61 0.96 -6.22
CA VAL A 27 -17.21 -0.35 -5.88
C VAL A 27 -16.14 -1.33 -5.40
N LEU A 28 -15.02 -1.45 -6.12
CA LEU A 28 -13.91 -2.33 -5.75
C LEU A 28 -13.30 -1.97 -4.40
N ASN A 29 -13.13 -0.68 -4.11
CA ASN A 29 -12.57 -0.23 -2.83
C ASN A 29 -13.54 -0.49 -1.67
N VAL A 30 -14.84 -0.29 -1.85
CA VAL A 30 -15.84 -0.57 -0.83
C VAL A 30 -15.90 -2.07 -0.54
N SER A 31 -16.04 -2.92 -1.57
CA SER A 31 -16.06 -4.37 -1.39
C SER A 31 -14.75 -4.90 -0.81
N GLY A 32 -13.61 -4.37 -1.29
CA GLY A 32 -12.29 -4.73 -0.79
C GLY A 32 -12.08 -4.36 0.67
N THR A 33 -12.57 -3.20 1.11
CA THR A 33 -12.48 -2.77 2.51
C THR A 33 -13.36 -3.64 3.42
N MET A 34 -14.58 -4.00 2.98
CA MET A 34 -15.43 -4.93 3.72
C MET A 34 -14.78 -6.31 3.88
N LEU A 35 -14.23 -6.86 2.80
CA LEU A 35 -13.49 -8.12 2.84
C LEU A 35 -12.25 -8.03 3.73
N CYS A 36 -11.51 -6.92 3.65
CA CYS A 36 -10.36 -6.67 4.50
C CYS A 36 -10.76 -6.68 5.97
N ALA A 37 -11.78 -5.90 6.37
CA ALA A 37 -12.25 -5.85 7.74
C ALA A 37 -12.71 -7.22 8.26
N TYR A 38 -13.43 -7.99 7.43
CA TYR A 38 -13.86 -9.34 7.76
C TYR A 38 -12.67 -10.29 7.98
N THR A 39 -11.69 -10.29 7.06
CA THR A 39 -10.48 -11.13 7.22
C THR A 39 -9.64 -10.71 8.43
N THR A 40 -9.53 -9.40 8.71
CA THR A 40 -8.85 -8.91 9.91
C THR A 40 -9.54 -9.39 11.18
N ALA A 41 -10.89 -9.36 11.23
CA ALA A 41 -11.65 -9.86 12.36
C ALA A 41 -11.41 -11.36 12.59
N LEU A 42 -11.41 -12.17 11.52
CA LEU A 42 -11.08 -13.59 11.59
C LEU A 42 -9.65 -13.84 12.09
N ILE A 43 -8.67 -13.06 11.62
CA ILE A 43 -7.27 -13.19 12.04
C ILE A 43 -7.13 -12.89 13.53
N VAL A 44 -7.79 -11.83 14.02
CA VAL A 44 -7.76 -11.44 15.44
C VAL A 44 -8.44 -12.50 16.31
N ALA A 45 -9.58 -13.03 15.88
CA ALA A 45 -10.30 -14.08 16.60
C ALA A 45 -9.56 -15.43 16.60
N SER A 46 -8.84 -15.76 15.51
CA SER A 46 -8.16 -17.04 15.37
C SER A 46 -6.97 -17.16 16.33
N GLN A 47 -6.91 -18.25 17.12
CA GLN A 47 -5.76 -18.52 17.99
C GLN A 47 -4.59 -19.23 17.28
N VAL A 48 -4.74 -19.53 15.98
CA VAL A 48 -3.80 -20.34 15.19
C VAL A 48 -2.47 -19.62 14.95
N PHE A 49 -2.48 -18.29 14.84
CA PHE A 49 -1.28 -17.51 14.51
C PHE A 49 -0.52 -17.05 15.76
N HIS A 50 0.81 -16.97 15.68
CA HIS A 50 1.60 -16.30 16.72
C HIS A 50 1.24 -14.81 16.82
N ILE A 51 1.37 -14.25 18.03
CA ILE A 51 1.00 -12.87 18.33
C ILE A 51 1.72 -11.84 17.44
N ASN A 52 3.02 -12.05 17.15
CA ASN A 52 3.78 -11.17 16.26
C ASN A 52 3.15 -11.09 14.86
N LEU A 53 2.83 -12.24 14.27
CA LEU A 53 2.24 -12.29 12.95
C LEU A 53 0.85 -11.64 12.95
N ARG A 54 0.03 -11.88 13.98
CA ARG A 54 -1.30 -11.25 14.06
C ARG A 54 -1.16 -9.72 14.03
N ILE A 55 -0.23 -9.16 14.81
CA ILE A 55 0.04 -7.72 14.81
C ILE A 55 0.48 -7.23 13.41
N LEU A 56 1.39 -7.95 12.75
CA LEU A 56 1.84 -7.57 11.40
C LEU A 56 0.73 -7.69 10.35
N LEU A 57 -0.17 -8.67 10.44
CA LEU A 57 -1.32 -8.82 9.55
C LEU A 57 -2.37 -7.75 9.79
N VAL A 58 -2.61 -7.37 11.05
CA VAL A 58 -3.47 -6.22 11.39
C VAL A 58 -2.84 -4.92 10.85
N ASN A 59 -1.52 -4.76 10.99
CA ASN A 59 -0.80 -3.61 10.42
C ASN A 59 -0.92 -3.55 8.89
N LEU A 60 -0.76 -4.69 8.20
CA LEU A 60 -0.99 -4.80 6.76
C LEU A 60 -2.43 -4.41 6.39
N SER A 61 -3.41 -4.92 7.15
CA SER A 61 -4.83 -4.59 6.95
C SER A 61 -5.08 -3.08 7.11
N ALA A 62 -4.49 -2.44 8.12
CA ALA A 62 -4.59 -1.00 8.33
C ALA A 62 -4.01 -0.20 7.15
N LEU A 63 -2.88 -0.63 6.59
CA LEU A 63 -2.29 0.00 5.39
C LEU A 63 -3.18 -0.17 4.15
N ILE A 64 -3.81 -1.33 3.98
CA ILE A 64 -4.78 -1.57 2.90
C ILE A 64 -6.00 -0.65 3.08
N CYS A 65 -6.56 -0.57 4.29
CA CYS A 65 -7.68 0.33 4.58
C CYS A 65 -7.33 1.80 4.34
N LEU A 66 -6.12 2.24 4.70
CA LEU A 66 -5.66 3.59 4.40
C LEU A 66 -5.59 3.84 2.89
N ARG A 67 -5.03 2.89 2.13
CA ARG A 67 -4.98 2.96 0.68
C ARG A 67 -6.39 3.03 0.07
N THR A 68 -7.31 2.16 0.49
CA THR A 68 -8.67 2.15 -0.04
C THR A 68 -9.39 3.45 0.30
N ALA A 69 -9.22 3.99 1.51
CA ALA A 69 -9.79 5.27 1.91
C ALA A 69 -9.29 6.44 1.04
N LEU A 70 -7.98 6.54 0.79
CA LEU A 70 -7.42 7.62 -0.04
C LEU A 70 -7.84 7.50 -1.52
N THR A 71 -7.84 6.28 -2.06
CA THR A 71 -8.26 6.05 -3.45
C THR A 71 -9.77 6.25 -3.63
N LEU A 72 -10.58 5.84 -2.65
CA LEU A 72 -12.01 6.11 -2.61
C LEU A 72 -12.28 7.62 -2.58
N ASN A 73 -11.59 8.35 -1.69
CA ASN A 73 -11.69 9.82 -1.64
C ASN A 73 -11.37 10.45 -3.01
N ARG A 74 -10.28 10.04 -3.65
CA ARG A 74 -9.89 10.53 -4.97
C ARG A 74 -10.96 10.26 -6.04
N SER A 75 -11.48 9.03 -6.11
CA SER A 75 -12.50 8.67 -7.08
C SER A 75 -13.81 9.42 -6.83
N THR A 76 -14.24 9.54 -5.57
CA THR A 76 -15.45 10.28 -5.19
C THR A 76 -15.33 11.76 -5.54
N VAL A 77 -14.20 12.41 -5.25
CA VAL A 77 -13.96 13.81 -5.64
C VAL A 77 -14.05 13.99 -7.15
N ASN A 78 -13.44 13.11 -7.93
CA ASN A 78 -13.50 13.17 -9.39
C ASN A 78 -14.93 12.99 -9.92
N ILE A 79 -15.71 12.08 -9.35
CA ILE A 79 -17.11 11.87 -9.72
C ILE A 79 -17.94 13.10 -9.40
N ILE A 80 -17.84 13.64 -8.18
CA ILE A 80 -18.58 14.84 -7.77
C ILE A 80 -18.26 16.00 -8.70
N VAL A 81 -16.97 16.27 -8.94
CA VAL A 81 -16.52 17.35 -9.82
C VAL A 81 -17.03 17.15 -11.24
N GLY A 82 -17.02 15.91 -11.76
CA GLY A 82 -17.55 15.59 -13.08
C GLY A 82 -19.06 15.81 -13.24
N PHE A 83 -19.83 15.78 -12.15
CA PHE A 83 -21.28 16.05 -12.17
C PHE A 83 -21.65 17.48 -11.75
N SER A 84 -20.80 18.17 -11.01
CA SER A 84 -21.12 19.47 -10.40
C SER A 84 -20.48 20.68 -11.09
N TYR A 85 -19.68 20.49 -12.13
CA TYR A 85 -19.00 21.60 -12.81
C TYR A 85 -20.00 22.49 -13.56
N LYS A 86 -19.78 23.81 -13.50
CA LYS A 86 -20.60 24.79 -14.23
C LYS A 86 -19.81 25.43 -15.37
N ASN A 87 -18.51 25.67 -15.15
CA ASN A 87 -17.60 26.18 -16.16
C ASN A 87 -16.46 25.19 -16.41
N ASN A 88 -15.96 25.15 -17.64
CA ASN A 88 -14.88 24.25 -18.05
C ASN A 88 -13.59 24.49 -17.24
N CYS A 89 -13.35 25.73 -16.81
CA CYS A 89 -12.18 26.08 -16.02
C CYS A 89 -12.28 25.70 -14.53
N ASP A 90 -13.47 25.33 -14.02
CA ASP A 90 -13.66 24.86 -12.64
C ASP A 90 -13.01 23.48 -12.41
N LEU A 91 -12.72 22.77 -13.51
CA LEU A 91 -12.06 21.47 -13.53
C LEU A 91 -10.55 21.54 -13.35
N LEU A 92 -9.93 22.71 -13.57
CA LEU A 92 -8.49 22.87 -13.41
C LEU A 92 -8.09 22.80 -11.93
N LYS A 93 -7.00 22.09 -11.69
CA LYS A 93 -6.41 21.95 -10.35
C LYS A 93 -5.03 22.58 -10.33
N GLU A 94 -4.70 23.16 -9.19
CA GLU A 94 -3.37 23.70 -8.97
C GLU A 94 -2.33 22.57 -8.95
N ALA A 95 -1.22 22.77 -9.68
CA ALA A 95 -0.18 21.76 -9.82
C ALA A 95 0.46 21.36 -8.49
N GLY A 96 0.64 22.32 -7.57
CA GLY A 96 1.17 22.07 -6.23
C GLY A 96 0.27 21.13 -5.42
N TRP A 97 -1.03 21.44 -5.39
CA TRP A 97 -2.03 20.61 -4.72
C TRP A 97 -2.15 19.22 -5.37
N CYS A 98 -2.17 19.14 -6.71
CA CYS A 98 -2.16 17.85 -7.42
C CYS A 98 -0.97 16.98 -7.05
N ASN A 99 0.23 17.58 -6.93
CA ASN A 99 1.44 16.84 -6.63
C ASN A 99 1.38 16.25 -5.21
N SER A 100 1.07 17.08 -4.22
CA SER A 100 0.91 16.64 -2.83
C SER A 100 -0.18 15.58 -2.69
N TYR A 101 -1.33 15.80 -3.33
CA TYR A 101 -2.44 14.85 -3.28
C TYR A 101 -2.09 13.50 -3.92
N SER A 102 -1.40 13.52 -5.07
CA SER A 102 -0.95 12.30 -5.76
C SER A 102 0.11 11.55 -4.95
N ALA A 103 1.04 12.28 -4.32
CA ALA A 103 2.08 11.71 -3.46
C ALA A 103 1.47 11.03 -2.23
N ILE A 104 0.55 11.70 -1.53
CA ILE A 104 -0.14 11.16 -0.35
C ILE A 104 -0.94 9.92 -0.72
N THR A 105 -1.66 9.94 -1.85
CA THR A 105 -2.45 8.79 -2.31
C THR A 105 -1.58 7.60 -2.70
N ALA A 106 -0.36 7.83 -3.21
CA ALA A 106 0.57 6.78 -3.60
C ALA A 106 1.37 6.20 -2.43
N ALA A 107 1.58 6.97 -1.36
CA ALA A 107 2.44 6.58 -0.23
C ALA A 107 2.08 5.22 0.42
N PRO A 108 0.80 4.90 0.69
CA PRO A 108 0.46 3.60 1.28
C PRO A 108 0.85 2.42 0.40
N PHE A 109 0.84 2.57 -0.92
CA PHE A 109 1.24 1.49 -1.82
C PHE A 109 2.70 1.12 -1.66
N GLU A 110 3.60 2.10 -1.55
CA GLU A 110 5.00 1.84 -1.27
C GLU A 110 5.18 1.14 0.08
N SER A 111 4.42 1.58 1.10
CA SER A 111 4.44 0.96 2.44
C SER A 111 3.93 -0.47 2.50
N LEU A 112 3.05 -0.89 1.60
CA LEU A 112 2.61 -2.28 1.52
C LEU A 112 3.77 -3.23 1.20
N VAL A 113 4.70 -2.82 0.33
CA VAL A 113 5.88 -3.64 -0.01
C VAL A 113 6.73 -3.89 1.24
N PHE A 114 6.95 -2.86 2.05
CA PHE A 114 7.66 -2.99 3.33
C PHE A 114 6.91 -3.87 4.33
N ALA A 115 5.58 -3.77 4.39
CA ALA A 115 4.78 -4.63 5.25
C ALA A 115 4.89 -6.11 4.85
N PHE A 116 4.89 -6.42 3.55
CA PHE A 116 5.15 -7.78 3.08
C PHE A 116 6.55 -8.27 3.44
N THR A 117 7.56 -7.42 3.26
CA THR A 117 8.95 -7.74 3.65
C THR A 117 9.07 -7.95 5.16
N ALA A 118 8.41 -7.14 5.99
CA ALA A 118 8.38 -7.31 7.44
C ALA A 118 7.76 -8.66 7.84
N ILE A 119 6.65 -9.06 7.19
CA ILE A 119 6.05 -10.38 7.39
C ILE A 119 7.01 -11.49 6.96
N ALA A 120 7.67 -11.36 5.81
CA ALA A 120 8.64 -12.35 5.33
C ALA A 120 9.81 -12.52 6.31
N LEU A 121 10.36 -11.42 6.83
CA LEU A 121 11.43 -11.42 7.83
C LEU A 121 10.98 -12.08 9.13
N GLU A 122 9.78 -11.76 9.62
CA GLU A 122 9.20 -12.41 10.80
C GLU A 122 9.10 -13.92 10.63
N ARG A 123 8.64 -14.38 9.45
CA ARG A 123 8.57 -15.81 9.12
C ARG A 123 9.95 -16.47 9.03
N CYS A 124 10.93 -15.80 8.44
CA CYS A 124 12.31 -16.28 8.41
C CYS A 124 12.85 -16.47 9.84
N LEU A 125 12.68 -15.46 10.70
CA LEU A 125 13.13 -15.47 12.09
C LEU A 125 12.45 -16.60 12.89
N ALA A 126 11.13 -16.74 12.77
CA ALA A 126 10.37 -17.82 13.42
C ALA A 126 10.84 -19.21 12.95
N THR A 127 11.20 -19.35 11.67
CA THR A 127 11.61 -20.63 11.09
C THR A 127 13.04 -21.02 11.49
N ILE A 128 13.97 -20.06 11.50
CA ILE A 128 15.40 -20.30 11.82
C ILE A 128 15.60 -20.41 13.33
N ALA A 129 15.02 -19.50 14.11
CA ALA A 129 15.25 -19.36 15.54
C ALA A 129 14.09 -19.87 16.40
N TYR A 130 13.36 -20.90 15.96
CA TYR A 130 12.15 -21.43 16.61
C TYR A 130 12.27 -21.57 18.14
N LYS A 131 13.34 -22.20 18.64
CA LYS A 131 13.54 -22.42 20.10
C LYS A 131 13.66 -21.11 20.89
N ARG A 132 14.33 -20.10 20.32
CA ARG A 132 14.50 -18.78 20.96
C ARG A 132 13.22 -17.96 20.84
N TYR A 133 12.55 -18.08 19.70
CA TYR A 133 11.30 -17.40 19.39
C TYR A 133 10.18 -17.84 20.35
N GLU A 134 10.05 -19.14 20.62
CA GLU A 134 9.05 -19.66 21.57
C GLU A 134 9.31 -19.22 23.02
N LYS A 135 10.58 -19.07 23.41
CA LYS A 135 10.95 -18.57 24.74
C LYS A 135 10.60 -17.08 24.93
N TRP A 136 10.52 -16.31 23.84
CA TRP A 136 10.21 -14.89 23.87
C TRP A 136 8.70 -14.69 23.79
N LYS A 137 8.04 -14.60 24.95
CA LYS A 137 6.59 -14.32 25.03
C LYS A 137 6.18 -12.94 24.50
N PHE A 138 7.13 -12.00 24.41
CA PHE A 138 6.86 -10.62 24.02
C PHE A 138 6.98 -10.40 22.52
N PRO A 139 6.03 -9.67 21.90
CA PRO A 139 6.01 -9.44 20.45
C PRO A 139 6.99 -8.35 19.96
N PHE A 140 8.25 -8.41 20.41
CA PHE A 140 9.27 -7.38 20.12
C PHE A 140 9.47 -7.15 18.62
N VAL A 141 9.50 -8.23 17.82
CA VAL A 141 9.73 -8.15 16.38
C VAL A 141 8.62 -7.36 15.69
N ALA A 142 7.36 -7.63 16.03
CA ALA A 142 6.23 -6.93 15.43
C ALA A 142 6.16 -5.46 15.87
N ILE A 143 6.45 -5.18 17.15
CA ILE A 143 6.45 -3.81 17.70
C ILE A 143 7.50 -2.93 17.02
N ILE A 144 8.63 -3.50 16.58
CA ILE A 144 9.67 -2.74 15.86
C ILE A 144 9.33 -2.64 14.37
N LEU A 145 8.96 -3.75 13.73
CA LEU A 145 8.74 -3.78 12.28
C LEU A 145 7.49 -3.00 11.85
N ALA A 146 6.40 -3.01 12.63
CA ALA A 146 5.17 -2.32 12.25
C ALA A 146 5.38 -0.80 12.12
N PRO A 147 5.90 -0.05 13.13
CA PRO A 147 6.16 1.38 12.99
C PRO A 147 7.10 1.73 11.83
N ILE A 148 8.11 0.90 11.56
CA ILE A 148 9.03 1.12 10.43
C ILE A 148 8.28 1.21 9.10
N THR A 149 7.22 0.41 8.91
CA THR A 149 6.39 0.47 7.68
C THR A 149 5.64 1.80 7.51
N TRP A 150 5.37 2.51 8.61
CA TRP A 150 4.69 3.81 8.62
C TRP A 150 5.63 5.00 8.44
N ILE A 151 6.92 4.85 8.78
CA ILE A 151 7.92 5.92 8.64
C ILE A 151 7.96 6.43 7.18
N ASN A 152 7.90 5.53 6.19
CA ASN A 152 7.91 5.94 4.78
C ASN A 152 6.69 6.82 4.42
N ILE A 153 5.49 6.49 4.92
CA ILE A 153 4.29 7.31 4.73
C ILE A 153 4.50 8.68 5.36
N ALA A 154 4.94 8.71 6.62
CA ALA A 154 5.16 9.96 7.35
C ALA A 154 6.16 10.88 6.63
N LEU A 155 7.27 10.32 6.14
CA LEU A 155 8.27 11.07 5.37
C LEU A 155 7.73 11.60 4.04
N ILE A 156 6.96 10.78 3.30
CA ILE A 156 6.35 11.23 2.03
C ILE A 156 5.35 12.36 2.29
N ILE A 157 4.50 12.23 3.30
CA ILE A 157 3.53 13.27 3.67
C ILE A 157 4.28 14.56 4.08
N HIS A 158 5.26 14.45 4.98
CA HIS A 158 6.03 15.59 5.47
C HIS A 158 6.76 16.32 4.32
N THR A 159 7.46 15.59 3.46
CA THR A 159 8.18 16.18 2.33
C THR A 159 7.23 16.79 1.29
N SER A 160 6.06 16.20 1.07
CA SER A 160 5.07 16.72 0.13
C SER A 160 4.46 18.04 0.63
N ILE A 161 4.13 18.12 1.92
CA ILE A 161 3.61 19.34 2.55
C ILE A 161 4.69 20.43 2.58
N SER A 162 5.90 20.09 3.03
CA SER A 162 7.01 21.05 3.12
C SER A 162 7.38 21.65 1.76
N LYS A 163 7.42 20.85 0.69
CA LYS A 163 7.67 21.34 -0.67
C LYS A 163 6.56 22.25 -1.19
N HIS A 164 5.31 22.01 -0.80
CA HIS A 164 4.19 22.88 -1.16
C HIS A 164 4.31 24.25 -0.49
N THR A 165 4.71 24.30 0.78
CA THR A 165 4.86 25.55 1.54
C THR A 165 6.12 26.34 1.18
N SER A 166 7.23 25.67 0.85
CA SER A 166 8.53 26.33 0.65
C SER A 166 8.75 26.95 -0.72
N ASN A 167 8.05 26.50 -1.75
CA ASN A 167 8.26 27.03 -3.08
C ASN A 167 7.29 28.20 -3.31
N ASN A 168 7.84 29.40 -3.59
CA ASN A 168 7.11 30.52 -4.19
C ASN A 168 6.76 30.17 -5.66
N VAL A 169 5.99 29.10 -5.86
CA VAL A 169 5.69 28.54 -7.18
C VAL A 169 4.78 29.51 -7.92
N THR A 170 5.19 29.88 -9.13
CA THR A 170 4.29 30.46 -10.13
C THR A 170 3.07 29.55 -10.28
N VAL A 171 1.88 30.05 -9.94
CA VAL A 171 0.64 29.26 -9.91
C VAL A 171 0.42 28.59 -11.28
N SER A 172 0.78 27.32 -11.35
CA SER A 172 0.67 26.48 -12.55
C SER A 172 -0.54 25.59 -12.37
N TYR A 173 -1.36 25.49 -13.42
CA TYR A 173 -2.58 24.70 -13.41
C TYR A 173 -2.42 23.46 -14.27
N ARG A 174 -3.10 22.38 -13.89
CA ARG A 174 -3.12 21.13 -14.62
C ARG A 174 -4.57 20.68 -14.89
N PRO A 175 -4.84 20.11 -16.07
CA PRO A 175 -6.18 19.65 -16.41
C PRO A 175 -6.62 18.44 -15.59
N TYR A 176 -5.67 17.62 -15.12
CA TYR A 176 -5.97 16.50 -14.23
C TYR A 176 -4.78 16.15 -13.32
N CYS A 177 -5.09 15.73 -12.09
CA CYS A 177 -4.10 15.19 -11.17
C CYS A 177 -3.91 13.70 -11.46
N SER A 178 -2.83 13.33 -12.15
CA SER A 178 -2.38 11.95 -12.25
C SER A 178 -0.96 11.82 -11.73
N THR A 179 -0.67 10.68 -11.11
CA THR A 179 0.65 10.33 -10.62
C THR A 179 1.72 10.34 -11.73
N ILE A 180 1.29 10.05 -12.98
CA ILE A 180 2.14 10.11 -14.18
C ILE A 180 2.39 11.57 -14.57
N THR A 181 1.35 12.40 -14.59
CA THR A 181 1.51 13.80 -15.00
C THR A 181 2.28 14.61 -13.97
N THR A 182 2.07 14.37 -12.68
CA THR A 182 2.76 15.10 -11.61
C THR A 182 4.25 14.78 -11.51
N GLY A 183 4.75 13.78 -12.27
CA GLY A 183 6.15 13.35 -12.20
C GLY A 183 6.52 12.73 -10.84
N TYR A 184 5.52 12.34 -10.04
CA TYR A 184 5.77 11.72 -8.74
C TYR A 184 6.37 10.32 -8.89
N VAL A 185 6.00 9.60 -9.96
CA VAL A 185 6.61 8.31 -10.28
C VAL A 185 7.99 8.57 -10.88
N ASP A 186 8.98 8.68 -10.00
CA ASP A 186 10.38 8.63 -10.40
C ASP A 186 10.73 7.18 -10.75
N PHE A 187 10.83 6.91 -12.05
CA PHE A 187 11.24 5.59 -12.54
C PHE A 187 12.60 5.18 -11.98
N GLY A 188 13.51 6.12 -11.73
CA GLY A 188 14.78 5.85 -11.06
C GLY A 188 14.58 5.28 -9.65
N LYS A 189 13.67 5.86 -8.86
CA LYS A 189 13.29 5.32 -7.54
C LYS A 189 12.64 3.94 -7.65
N LEU A 190 11.75 3.75 -8.63
CA LEU A 190 11.08 2.47 -8.86
C LEU A 190 12.09 1.35 -9.15
N PHE A 191 13.02 1.58 -10.07
CA PHE A 191 14.03 0.58 -10.48
C PHE A 191 15.14 0.38 -9.45
N ASN A 192 15.61 1.45 -8.80
CA ASN A 192 16.71 1.35 -7.85
C ASN A 192 16.29 0.88 -6.46
N TYR A 193 15.00 1.04 -6.11
CA TYR A 193 14.54 0.79 -4.75
C TYR A 193 13.37 -0.20 -4.68
N SER A 194 12.23 0.11 -5.31
CA SER A 194 11.02 -0.70 -5.17
C SER A 194 11.18 -2.11 -5.75
N ILE A 195 11.74 -2.23 -6.95
CA ILE A 195 11.95 -3.53 -7.62
C ILE A 195 12.91 -4.44 -6.83
N PRO A 196 14.10 -3.97 -6.40
CA PRO A 196 14.99 -4.76 -5.55
C PRO A 196 14.33 -5.25 -4.25
N VAL A 197 13.53 -4.41 -3.59
CA VAL A 197 12.82 -4.81 -2.37
C VAL A 197 11.78 -5.89 -2.65
N ILE A 198 11.04 -5.80 -3.76
CA ILE A 198 10.08 -6.83 -4.19
C ILE A 198 10.81 -8.15 -4.48
N ILE A 199 11.92 -8.11 -5.21
CA ILE A 199 12.73 -9.31 -5.51
C ILE A 199 13.27 -9.92 -4.21
N ALA A 200 13.81 -9.11 -3.30
CA ALA A 200 14.30 -9.57 -2.01
C ALA A 200 13.18 -10.24 -1.19
N SER A 201 12.00 -9.62 -1.13
CA SER A 201 10.82 -10.17 -0.46
C SER A 201 10.41 -11.53 -1.06
N PHE A 202 10.37 -11.62 -2.39
CA PHE A 202 10.08 -12.87 -3.10
C PHE A 202 11.08 -13.98 -2.76
N VAL A 203 12.39 -13.67 -2.80
CA VAL A 203 13.44 -14.63 -2.44
C VAL A 203 13.30 -15.10 -0.98
N LEU A 204 12.96 -14.21 -0.05
CA LEU A 204 12.71 -14.56 1.35
C LEU A 204 11.53 -15.53 1.48
N PHE A 205 10.41 -15.28 0.78
CA PHE A 205 9.27 -16.21 0.78
C PHE A 205 9.63 -17.58 0.18
N VAL A 206 10.39 -17.62 -0.90
CA VAL A 206 10.90 -18.87 -1.48
C VAL A 206 11.79 -19.62 -0.50
N ALA A 207 12.69 -18.91 0.19
CA ALA A 207 13.56 -19.50 1.21
C ALA A 207 12.75 -20.12 2.36
N VAL A 208 11.76 -19.39 2.89
CA VAL A 208 10.84 -19.90 3.93
C VAL A 208 10.13 -21.15 3.43
N TYR A 209 9.57 -21.12 2.21
CA TYR A 209 8.88 -22.26 1.63
C TYR A 209 9.79 -23.50 1.53
N VAL A 210 11.02 -23.33 1.02
CA VAL A 210 11.98 -24.43 0.89
C VAL A 210 12.35 -25.00 2.25
N ILE A 211 12.60 -24.16 3.25
CA ILE A 211 12.94 -24.60 4.62
C ILE A 211 11.77 -25.35 5.26
N CYS A 212 10.55 -24.80 5.18
CA CYS A 212 9.34 -25.46 5.69
C CYS A 212 9.11 -26.81 5.03
N ARG A 213 9.25 -26.90 3.70
CA ARG A 213 9.10 -28.16 2.96
C ARG A 213 10.18 -29.19 3.31
N ARG A 214 11.41 -28.75 3.60
CA ARG A 214 12.47 -29.64 4.09
C ARG A 214 12.16 -30.16 5.49
N LYS A 215 11.79 -29.28 6.43
CA LYS A 215 11.41 -29.66 7.80
C LYS A 215 10.24 -30.65 7.83
N LEU A 216 9.19 -30.39 7.07
CA LEU A 216 8.02 -31.29 7.00
C LEU A 216 8.41 -32.70 6.51
N ARG A 217 9.29 -32.78 5.50
CA ARG A 217 9.79 -34.08 5.01
C ARG A 217 10.62 -34.82 6.05
N PHE A 218 11.43 -34.13 6.86
CA PHE A 218 12.17 -34.77 7.95
C PHE A 218 11.24 -35.30 9.04
N VAL A 219 10.24 -34.51 9.45
CA VAL A 219 9.26 -34.93 10.48
C VAL A 219 8.47 -36.15 10.01
N LEU A 220 7.98 -36.15 8.76
CA LEU A 220 7.26 -37.30 8.20
C LEU A 220 8.14 -38.55 8.14
N LYS A 221 9.41 -38.43 7.74
CA LYS A 221 10.35 -39.56 7.72
C LYS A 221 10.61 -40.12 9.12
N CYS A 222 10.80 -39.27 10.12
CA CYS A 222 10.97 -39.70 11.51
C CYS A 222 9.71 -40.36 12.08
N ALA A 223 8.52 -39.82 11.78
CA ALA A 223 7.25 -40.39 12.23
C ALA A 223 6.99 -41.77 11.61
N LEU A 224 7.32 -41.95 10.32
CA LEU A 224 7.20 -43.24 9.64
C LEU A 224 8.17 -44.27 10.22
N PHE A 225 9.40 -43.86 10.54
CA PHE A 225 10.42 -44.75 11.13
C PHE A 225 10.08 -45.16 12.57
N ALA A 226 9.40 -44.29 13.33
CA ALA A 226 8.93 -44.58 14.68
C ALA A 226 7.68 -45.48 14.73
N SER A 227 6.95 -45.64 13.61
CA SER A 227 5.77 -46.51 13.50
C SER A 227 6.13 -47.95 13.11
N THR A 228 7.36 -48.20 12.67
CA THR A 228 7.84 -49.52 12.20
C THR A 228 8.68 -50.28 13.24
N HIS A 229 8.84 -49.73 14.44
CA HIS A 229 9.49 -50.34 15.60
C HIS A 229 8.52 -50.37 16.78
#